data_AF-A0A2T4XC64-F1
#
_entry.id   AF-A0A2T4XC64-F1
#
_cell.length_a   1.000
_cell.length_b   1.000
_cell.length_c   1.000
_cell.angle_alpha   90.00
_cell.angle_beta   90.00
_cell.angle_gamma   90.00
#
_symmetry.space_group_name_H-M   'P 1'
#
loop_
_entity.id
_entity.type
_entity.pdbx_description
1 polymer ?
#
loop_
_entity_poly.entity_id
_entity_poly.type
_entity_poly.pdbx_seq_one_letter_code
_entity_poly.pdbx_strand_id
1 'polypeptide(L)'
;MTPNQNSAAVPGWVGGFAETNPVFAYRQPDLSSLDMYDNLDHIDLLQRQQKVIWPEFSWETQQGQPDPKRCYQMFAPDISRLGYTNEGRVYSIICPQQGAYSPSLGSMNVEVTVTGQRGWVDESNKSLAADMTVEGKIWFSPSAHQEPLVKLLWNKFAKSKLPFPSTKANAIRVSTHKPGSPDEPIFPLHKGETNEFEVPDFARHPEAWSVGHLGVQIGPIVKTGHPVVDDFNALIMGIFNSASGNMLQFGNVLTWNVWFTAPELVDTEEWRTHAERWRKSLNSDFGSPEGPGTDARYFDGTVFKPGDDKARKTGERGIDDAPIDTTAELKKEEVDKIEAFLERSL
;
A
#
# COMPACT_ATOMS: atom_id res chain seq x y z
N MET A 1 -3.60 -5.55 23.20
CA MET A 1 -5.03 -5.89 23.24
C MET A 1 -5.18 -7.29 23.82
N THR A 2 -6.26 -7.56 24.55
CA THR A 2 -6.56 -8.90 25.11
C THR A 2 -7.31 -9.76 24.08
N PRO A 3 -7.13 -11.10 24.08
CA PRO A 3 -7.67 -12.02 23.04
C PRO A 3 -9.19 -12.03 22.81
N ASN A 4 -9.98 -11.30 23.60
CA ASN A 4 -11.44 -11.37 23.58
C ASN A 4 -12.15 -10.35 22.67
N GLN A 5 -11.45 -9.36 22.09
CA GLN A 5 -12.13 -8.30 21.32
C GLN A 5 -12.58 -8.69 19.90
N ASN A 6 -12.08 -9.79 19.32
CA ASN A 6 -12.34 -10.13 17.91
C ASN A 6 -13.45 -11.16 17.67
N SER A 7 -14.19 -11.59 18.70
CA SER A 7 -15.03 -12.79 18.60
C SER A 7 -16.53 -12.54 18.38
N ALA A 8 -17.06 -11.35 18.68
CA ALA A 8 -18.50 -11.09 18.64
C ALA A 8 -18.85 -9.81 17.87
N ALA A 9 -19.73 -9.95 16.87
CA ALA A 9 -20.33 -8.81 16.17
C ALA A 9 -21.30 -8.05 17.08
N VAL A 10 -21.37 -6.74 16.94
CA VAL A 10 -22.37 -5.91 17.62
C VAL A 10 -23.80 -6.24 17.16
N PRO A 11 -24.83 -6.12 18.02
CA PRO A 11 -26.21 -6.36 17.60
C PRO A 11 -26.70 -5.37 16.53
N GLY A 12 -27.87 -5.63 15.95
CA GLY A 12 -28.50 -4.73 14.97
C GLY A 12 -28.16 -5.01 13.50
N TRP A 13 -27.47 -6.12 13.21
CA TRP A 13 -27.31 -6.60 11.84
C TRP A 13 -28.66 -6.94 11.22
N VAL A 14 -28.93 -6.39 10.03
CA VAL A 14 -30.13 -6.68 9.23
C VAL A 14 -29.79 -7.64 8.08
N GLY A 15 -28.68 -7.37 7.38
CA GLY A 15 -28.26 -8.12 6.20
C GLY A 15 -29.22 -8.02 5.02
N GLY A 16 -29.06 -8.92 4.05
CA GLY A 16 -29.93 -8.99 2.88
C GLY A 16 -29.44 -8.21 1.66
N PHE A 17 -28.41 -7.35 1.77
CA PHE A 17 -27.96 -6.56 0.64
C PHE A 17 -27.37 -7.43 -0.49
N ALA A 18 -26.57 -8.44 -0.15
CA ALA A 18 -26.00 -9.37 -1.14
C ALA A 18 -27.08 -10.14 -1.91
N GLU A 19 -28.25 -10.35 -1.30
CA GLU A 19 -29.39 -11.06 -1.86
C GLU A 19 -30.33 -10.18 -2.70
N THR A 20 -30.14 -8.85 -2.66
CA THR A 20 -30.96 -7.92 -3.46
C THR A 20 -30.80 -8.11 -4.96
N ASN A 21 -29.67 -8.67 -5.39
CA ASN A 21 -29.39 -8.98 -6.78
C ASN A 21 -28.61 -10.31 -6.90
N PRO A 22 -29.15 -11.32 -7.62
CA PRO A 22 -28.49 -12.62 -7.75
C PRO A 22 -27.06 -12.58 -8.30
N VAL A 23 -26.69 -11.56 -9.08
CA VAL A 23 -25.33 -11.43 -9.64
C VAL A 23 -24.28 -11.03 -8.60
N PHE A 24 -24.69 -10.60 -7.40
CA PHE A 24 -23.77 -10.29 -6.29
C PHE A 24 -23.27 -11.56 -5.58
N ALA A 25 -23.85 -12.72 -5.88
CA ALA A 25 -23.51 -13.96 -5.23
C ALA A 25 -22.09 -14.44 -5.54
N TYR A 26 -21.46 -15.07 -4.54
CA TYR A 26 -20.23 -15.84 -4.74
C TYR A 26 -20.44 -17.01 -5.71
N ARG A 27 -19.43 -17.46 -6.48
CA ARG A 27 -17.98 -17.14 -6.37
C ARG A 27 -17.48 -16.01 -7.26
N GLN A 28 -18.32 -15.45 -8.12
CA GLN A 28 -17.94 -14.37 -9.03
C GLN A 28 -18.94 -13.21 -8.89
N PRO A 29 -18.90 -12.45 -7.77
CA PRO A 29 -19.76 -11.29 -7.60
C PRO A 29 -19.53 -10.28 -8.72
N ASP A 30 -20.60 -9.86 -9.40
CA ASP A 30 -20.60 -8.76 -10.36
C ASP A 30 -21.25 -7.53 -9.72
N LEU A 31 -20.43 -6.53 -9.40
CA LEU A 31 -20.90 -5.31 -8.74
C LEU A 31 -21.13 -4.16 -9.73
N SER A 32 -21.10 -4.43 -11.04
CA SER A 32 -21.18 -3.41 -12.11
C SER A 32 -22.44 -2.57 -12.08
N SER A 33 -23.55 -3.12 -11.55
CA SER A 33 -24.82 -2.40 -11.37
C SER A 33 -24.82 -1.42 -10.20
N LEU A 34 -23.78 -1.41 -9.37
CA LEU A 34 -23.64 -0.51 -8.24
C LEU A 34 -22.78 0.69 -8.65
N ASP A 35 -23.23 1.88 -8.27
CA ASP A 35 -22.45 3.10 -8.41
C ASP A 35 -21.11 2.96 -7.68
N MET A 36 -20.06 3.46 -8.33
CA MET A 36 -18.72 3.61 -7.77
C MET A 36 -18.61 4.99 -7.13
N TYR A 37 -18.50 5.06 -5.81
CA TYR A 37 -18.42 6.34 -5.08
C TYR A 37 -16.99 6.64 -4.65
N ASP A 38 -16.64 7.92 -4.48
CA ASP A 38 -15.40 8.28 -3.80
C ASP A 38 -15.47 7.78 -2.34
N ASN A 39 -14.31 7.56 -1.74
CA ASN A 39 -14.18 6.96 -0.42
C ASN A 39 -14.87 7.77 0.69
N LEU A 40 -14.96 9.10 0.55
CA LEU A 40 -15.47 9.98 1.60
C LEU A 40 -16.89 10.54 1.32
N ASP A 41 -17.48 10.26 0.17
CA ASP A 41 -18.73 10.89 -0.28
C ASP A 41 -19.94 10.56 0.60
N HIS A 42 -19.98 9.35 1.17
CA HIS A 42 -21.16 8.78 1.84
C HIS A 42 -20.87 8.25 3.25
N ILE A 43 -19.90 8.87 3.94
CA ILE A 43 -19.50 8.46 5.29
C ILE A 43 -20.62 8.63 6.35
N ASP A 44 -21.61 9.45 6.07
CA ASP A 44 -22.80 9.66 6.92
C ASP A 44 -23.80 8.49 6.84
N LEU A 45 -23.70 7.65 5.81
CA LEU A 45 -24.50 6.42 5.68
C LEU A 45 -23.92 5.25 6.48
N LEU A 46 -22.69 5.40 7.00
CA LEU A 46 -22.01 4.33 7.72
C LEU A 46 -22.68 4.07 9.06
N GLN A 47 -23.02 2.80 9.30
CA GLN A 47 -23.62 2.34 10.56
C GLN A 47 -22.71 1.32 11.25
N ARG A 48 -21.93 0.57 10.45
CA ARG A 48 -21.11 -0.54 10.88
C ARG A 48 -19.74 -0.46 10.21
N GLN A 49 -18.71 -0.91 10.92
CA GLN A 49 -17.35 -0.97 10.41
C GLN A 49 -16.66 -2.27 10.79
N GLN A 50 -15.69 -2.64 9.96
CA GLN A 50 -14.67 -3.62 10.31
C GLN A 50 -13.30 -2.98 10.15
N LYS A 51 -12.48 -3.09 11.19
CA LYS A 51 -11.09 -2.64 11.17
C LYS A 51 -10.22 -3.75 10.62
N VAL A 52 -9.12 -3.38 9.97
CA VAL A 52 -8.09 -4.32 9.51
C VAL A 52 -6.90 -4.17 10.45
N ILE A 53 -6.78 -5.05 11.43
CA ILE A 53 -5.69 -5.01 12.41
C ILE A 53 -4.46 -5.79 11.96
N TRP A 54 -4.61 -6.67 10.98
CA TRP A 54 -3.49 -7.29 10.28
C TRP A 54 -3.64 -7.09 8.77
N PRO A 55 -3.14 -5.98 8.24
CA PRO A 55 -3.10 -5.76 6.80
C PRO A 55 -1.78 -6.38 6.28
N GLU A 56 -1.86 -7.59 5.71
CA GLU A 56 -0.68 -8.35 5.26
C GLU A 56 -0.45 -8.15 3.76
N PHE A 57 0.70 -7.59 3.42
CA PHE A 57 1.12 -7.28 2.04
C PHE A 57 2.17 -8.25 1.58
N SER A 58 2.17 -8.51 0.29
CA SER A 58 3.25 -9.25 -0.33
C SER A 58 3.49 -8.83 -1.77
N TRP A 59 4.74 -8.91 -2.21
CA TRP A 59 5.17 -8.51 -3.55
C TRP A 59 6.44 -9.26 -3.94
N GLU A 60 6.73 -9.31 -5.23
CA GLU A 60 7.95 -9.96 -5.71
C GLU A 60 9.11 -8.98 -5.62
N THR A 61 10.20 -9.36 -4.96
CA THR A 61 11.39 -8.53 -4.94
C THR A 61 12.26 -8.71 -6.19
N GLN A 62 12.10 -9.86 -6.86
CA GLN A 62 12.84 -10.23 -8.07
C GLN A 62 11.91 -10.47 -9.25
N GLN A 63 10.94 -9.58 -9.45
CA GLN A 63 9.95 -9.70 -10.52
C GLN A 63 10.60 -9.94 -11.88
N GLY A 64 10.07 -10.91 -12.63
CA GLY A 64 10.57 -11.29 -13.96
C GLY A 64 11.77 -12.26 -13.94
N GLN A 65 12.24 -12.69 -12.78
CA GLN A 65 13.14 -13.84 -12.67
C GLN A 65 12.35 -15.16 -12.78
N PRO A 66 13.00 -16.29 -13.15
CA PRO A 66 12.33 -17.59 -13.26
C PRO A 66 11.69 -18.09 -11.95
N ASP A 67 12.28 -17.72 -10.81
CA ASP A 67 11.79 -18.04 -9.46
C ASP A 67 11.85 -16.75 -8.61
N PRO A 68 10.87 -15.85 -8.79
CA PRO A 68 10.88 -14.56 -8.12
C PRO A 68 10.62 -14.75 -6.63
N LYS A 69 11.49 -14.18 -5.80
CA LYS A 69 11.27 -14.18 -4.35
C LYS A 69 10.13 -13.24 -3.96
N ARG A 70 9.28 -13.69 -3.04
CA ARG A 70 8.20 -12.88 -2.45
C ARG A 70 8.53 -12.45 -1.03
N CYS A 71 8.37 -11.17 -0.76
CA CYS A 71 8.40 -10.61 0.59
C CYS A 71 6.99 -10.46 1.15
N TYR A 72 6.88 -10.53 2.46
CA TYR A 72 5.67 -10.38 3.25
C TYR A 72 5.91 -9.32 4.31
N GLN A 73 4.97 -8.38 4.45
CA GLN A 73 5.03 -7.33 5.45
C GLN A 73 3.62 -7.01 5.95
N MET A 74 3.45 -7.01 7.26
CA MET A 74 2.25 -6.46 7.88
C MET A 74 2.43 -4.95 8.00
N PHE A 75 1.52 -4.17 7.44
CA PHE A 75 1.55 -2.73 7.66
C PHE A 75 0.99 -2.38 9.05
N ALA A 76 0.94 -1.10 9.38
CA ALA A 76 0.45 -0.66 10.68
C ALA A 76 -0.96 -1.23 10.97
N PRO A 77 -1.19 -1.75 12.18
CA PRO A 77 -2.52 -2.20 12.58
C PRO A 77 -3.57 -1.09 12.47
N ASP A 78 -4.82 -1.46 12.18
CA ASP A 78 -5.96 -0.54 12.07
C ASP A 78 -5.75 0.59 11.06
N ILE A 79 -4.84 0.43 10.08
CA ILE A 79 -4.64 1.43 9.04
C ILE A 79 -5.73 1.40 7.96
N SER A 80 -6.42 0.27 7.83
CA SER A 80 -7.43 0.04 6.81
C SER A 80 -8.75 -0.34 7.47
N ARG A 81 -9.86 0.08 6.84
CA ARG A 81 -11.20 -0.12 7.38
C ARG A 81 -12.22 -0.29 6.27
N LEU A 82 -13.28 -1.02 6.57
CA LEU A 82 -14.45 -1.21 5.71
C LEU A 82 -15.69 -0.70 6.41
N GLY A 83 -16.38 0.28 5.81
CA GLY A 83 -17.56 0.93 6.36
C GLY A 83 -18.80 0.63 5.53
N TYR A 84 -19.91 0.26 6.20
CA TYR A 84 -21.14 -0.19 5.56
C TYR A 84 -22.40 0.05 6.41
N THR A 85 -23.57 -0.19 5.82
CA THR A 85 -24.89 -0.11 6.48
C THR A 85 -25.26 -1.40 7.22
N ASN A 86 -26.35 -1.38 8.00
CA ASN A 86 -26.88 -2.57 8.68
C ASN A 86 -27.37 -3.67 7.73
N GLU A 87 -27.75 -3.33 6.50
CA GLU A 87 -28.14 -4.28 5.44
C GLU A 87 -26.91 -4.88 4.74
N GLY A 88 -25.74 -4.23 4.86
CA GLY A 88 -24.50 -4.70 4.28
C GLY A 88 -23.99 -3.90 3.09
N ARG A 89 -24.53 -2.74 2.73
CA ARG A 89 -24.00 -1.94 1.62
C ARG A 89 -22.72 -1.20 2.04
N VAL A 90 -21.62 -1.42 1.32
CA VAL A 90 -20.36 -0.68 1.51
C VAL A 90 -20.45 0.72 0.89
N TYR A 91 -19.99 1.71 1.66
CA TYR A 91 -19.92 3.12 1.25
C TYR A 91 -18.54 3.77 1.50
N SER A 92 -17.61 3.09 2.16
CA SER A 92 -16.27 3.62 2.41
C SER A 92 -15.27 2.50 2.66
N ILE A 93 -14.10 2.60 2.05
CA ILE A 93 -12.95 1.70 2.21
C ILE A 93 -11.70 2.55 2.45
N ILE A 94 -11.14 2.47 3.65
CA ILE A 94 -9.85 3.09 3.94
C ILE A 94 -8.75 2.10 3.58
N CYS A 95 -7.87 2.49 2.65
CA CYS A 95 -6.68 1.74 2.31
C CYS A 95 -5.44 2.21 3.12
N PRO A 96 -4.40 1.38 3.19
CA PRO A 96 -3.17 1.65 3.90
C PRO A 96 -2.38 2.80 3.32
N GLN A 97 -1.57 3.38 4.18
CA GLN A 97 -0.61 4.41 3.85
C GLN A 97 0.72 4.06 4.54
N GLN A 98 1.85 4.08 3.83
CA GLN A 98 3.14 3.63 4.37
C GLN A 98 4.24 4.65 4.08
N GLY A 99 5.14 4.88 5.03
CA GLY A 99 6.40 5.56 4.74
C GLY A 99 7.49 4.56 4.35
N ALA A 100 8.39 4.95 3.45
CA ALA A 100 9.67 4.27 3.28
C ALA A 100 10.82 5.21 3.62
N TYR A 101 11.93 4.65 4.07
CA TYR A 101 13.14 5.40 4.37
C TYR A 101 14.25 5.08 3.37
N SER A 102 14.88 6.10 2.81
CA SER A 102 16.12 5.97 2.02
C SER A 102 17.29 6.58 2.82
N PRO A 103 18.44 5.89 2.93
CA PRO A 103 19.61 6.38 3.65
C PRO A 103 20.22 7.69 3.12
N SER A 104 20.01 8.04 1.84
CA SER A 104 20.51 9.30 1.24
C SER A 104 19.45 10.38 1.11
N LEU A 105 18.19 9.98 0.91
CA LEU A 105 17.07 10.90 0.66
C LEU A 105 16.23 11.19 1.90
N GLY A 106 16.51 10.51 3.00
CA GLY A 106 15.65 10.54 4.18
C GLY A 106 14.32 9.86 3.88
N SER A 107 13.29 10.27 4.60
CA SER A 107 12.02 9.58 4.55
C SER A 107 11.12 10.07 3.40
N MET A 108 10.45 9.12 2.75
CA MET A 108 9.43 9.36 1.73
C MET A 108 8.11 8.75 2.18
N ASN A 109 7.02 9.40 1.84
CA ASN A 109 5.68 8.88 2.08
C ASN A 109 5.16 8.19 0.83
N VAL A 110 4.49 7.06 1.01
CA VAL A 110 3.72 6.34 0.01
C VAL A 110 2.29 6.22 0.49
N GLU A 111 1.36 6.73 -0.29
CA GLU A 111 -0.06 6.61 0.01
C GLU A 111 -0.73 5.83 -1.10
N VAL A 112 -1.61 4.90 -0.70
CA VAL A 112 -2.59 4.29 -1.60
C VAL A 112 -3.92 4.97 -1.34
N THR A 113 -4.29 5.91 -2.21
CA THR A 113 -5.57 6.62 -2.11
C THR A 113 -6.64 5.81 -2.82
N VAL A 114 -7.70 5.40 -2.12
CA VAL A 114 -8.92 4.90 -2.77
C VAL A 114 -9.60 6.06 -3.50
N THR A 115 -9.81 5.90 -4.80
CA THR A 115 -10.46 6.89 -5.68
C THR A 115 -11.85 6.46 -6.12
N GLY A 116 -12.26 5.25 -5.77
CA GLY A 116 -13.55 4.67 -6.10
C GLY A 116 -13.75 3.39 -5.32
N GLN A 117 -14.96 3.19 -4.79
CA GLN A 117 -15.36 1.95 -4.14
C GLN A 117 -16.82 1.61 -4.38
N ARG A 118 -17.12 0.32 -4.28
CA ARG A 118 -18.47 -0.23 -4.14
C ARG A 118 -18.37 -1.63 -3.55
N GLY A 119 -19.40 -2.08 -2.84
CA GLY A 119 -19.37 -3.46 -2.33
C GLY A 119 -20.54 -3.81 -1.43
N TRP A 120 -20.41 -4.98 -0.83
CA TRP A 120 -21.28 -5.48 0.21
C TRP A 120 -20.52 -6.30 1.25
N VAL A 121 -21.09 -6.40 2.46
CA VAL A 121 -20.67 -7.25 3.57
C VAL A 121 -21.88 -8.10 3.99
N ASP A 122 -21.62 -9.34 4.40
CA ASP A 122 -22.56 -10.19 5.10
C ASP A 122 -21.91 -10.77 6.35
N GLU A 123 -22.32 -10.25 7.51
CA GLU A 123 -21.81 -10.67 8.81
C GLU A 123 -22.23 -12.09 9.19
N SER A 124 -23.40 -12.54 8.71
CA SER A 124 -23.95 -13.86 9.07
C SER A 124 -23.08 -14.98 8.48
N ASN A 125 -22.64 -14.80 7.23
CA ASN A 125 -21.78 -15.75 6.54
C ASN A 125 -20.29 -15.36 6.55
N LYS A 126 -19.94 -14.26 7.24
CA LYS A 126 -18.59 -13.68 7.29
C LYS A 126 -17.98 -13.55 5.90
N SER A 127 -18.75 -12.97 4.99
CA SER A 127 -18.41 -12.76 3.59
C SER A 127 -18.49 -11.28 3.26
N LEU A 128 -17.79 -10.89 2.21
CA LEU A 128 -17.78 -9.54 1.68
C LEU A 128 -17.40 -9.62 0.22
N ALA A 129 -17.79 -8.65 -0.59
CA ALA A 129 -17.19 -8.44 -1.91
C ALA A 129 -17.15 -6.94 -2.17
N ALA A 130 -16.05 -6.44 -2.71
CA ALA A 130 -15.96 -5.05 -3.08
C ALA A 130 -15.14 -4.89 -4.36
N ASP A 131 -15.38 -3.80 -5.06
CA ASP A 131 -14.53 -3.30 -6.12
C ASP A 131 -13.92 -1.98 -5.65
N MET A 132 -12.67 -1.74 -6.05
CA MET A 132 -12.01 -0.48 -5.76
C MET A 132 -11.10 -0.04 -6.89
N THR A 133 -10.88 1.27 -6.95
CA THR A 133 -9.82 1.90 -7.73
C THR A 133 -8.89 2.63 -6.76
N VAL A 134 -7.58 2.54 -7.00
CA VAL A 134 -6.61 3.27 -6.17
C VAL A 134 -5.59 4.01 -7.03
N GLU A 135 -5.01 5.05 -6.43
CA GLU A 135 -3.86 5.74 -6.95
C GLU A 135 -2.72 5.73 -5.94
N GLY A 136 -1.53 5.33 -6.40
CA GLY A 136 -0.31 5.45 -5.60
C GLY A 136 0.24 6.87 -5.67
N LYS A 137 0.61 7.44 -4.52
CA LYS A 137 1.25 8.77 -4.41
C LYS A 137 2.53 8.69 -3.60
N ILE A 138 3.63 9.21 -4.15
CA ILE A 138 4.93 9.26 -3.47
C ILE A 138 5.42 10.70 -3.37
N TRP A 139 5.82 11.15 -2.19
CA TRP A 139 6.43 12.46 -1.98
C TRP A 139 7.42 12.45 -0.81
N PHE A 140 8.29 13.45 -0.75
CA PHE A 140 9.27 13.58 0.33
C PHE A 140 8.62 14.02 1.64
N SER A 141 9.00 13.38 2.76
CA SER A 141 8.55 13.78 4.09
C SER A 141 9.20 15.09 4.54
N PRO A 142 8.58 15.85 5.46
CA PRO A 142 9.16 17.05 6.06
C PRO A 142 10.59 16.86 6.59
N SER A 143 10.94 15.72 7.22
CA SER A 143 12.31 15.47 7.69
C SER A 143 13.32 15.30 6.57
N ALA A 144 12.92 14.80 5.39
CA ALA A 144 13.84 14.60 4.28
C ALA A 144 14.47 15.93 3.87
N HIS A 145 13.73 17.04 4.01
CA HIS A 145 14.27 18.39 3.82
C HIS A 145 15.37 18.78 4.81
N GLN A 146 15.68 17.97 5.81
CA GLN A 146 16.82 18.18 6.70
C GLN A 146 18.11 17.55 6.19
N GLU A 147 18.03 16.55 5.31
CA GLU A 147 19.20 15.88 4.72
C GLU A 147 19.98 16.84 3.80
N PRO A 148 21.32 16.93 3.90
CA PRO A 148 22.10 17.90 3.13
C PRO A 148 21.92 17.82 1.62
N LEU A 149 21.85 16.61 1.07
CA LEU A 149 21.66 16.37 -0.36
C LEU A 149 20.27 16.85 -0.82
N VAL A 150 19.25 16.55 -0.01
CA VAL A 150 17.86 16.93 -0.28
C VAL A 150 17.67 18.44 -0.13
N LYS A 151 18.33 19.08 0.84
CA LYS A 151 18.40 20.55 0.94
C LYS A 151 19.00 21.17 -0.32
N LEU A 152 20.10 20.63 -0.83
CA LEU A 152 20.72 21.12 -2.06
C LEU A 152 19.79 20.96 -3.26
N LEU A 153 19.15 19.80 -3.41
CA LEU A 153 18.14 19.55 -4.44
C LEU A 153 17.01 20.57 -4.38
N TRP A 154 16.41 20.78 -3.20
CA TRP A 154 15.29 21.70 -3.06
C TRP A 154 15.67 23.16 -3.23
N ASN A 155 16.86 23.57 -2.78
CA ASN A 155 17.36 24.92 -3.05
C ASN A 155 17.53 25.17 -4.55
N LYS A 156 17.93 24.16 -5.32
CA LYS A 156 18.00 24.23 -6.79
C LYS A 156 16.60 24.24 -7.42
N PHE A 157 15.71 23.34 -7.01
CA PHE A 157 14.37 23.19 -7.60
C PHE A 157 13.40 24.31 -7.24
N ALA A 158 13.50 24.91 -6.05
CA ALA A 158 12.62 26.01 -5.62
C ALA A 158 12.65 27.20 -6.59
N LYS A 159 13.78 27.43 -7.27
CA LYS A 159 13.92 28.50 -8.25
C LYS A 159 13.21 28.21 -9.59
N SER A 160 12.94 26.94 -9.89
CA SER A 160 12.33 26.51 -11.16
C SER A 160 10.81 26.67 -11.21
N LYS A 161 10.13 26.71 -10.05
CA LYS A 161 8.66 26.65 -9.91
C LYS A 161 8.00 25.41 -10.56
N LEU A 162 8.79 24.38 -10.88
CA LEU A 162 8.28 23.12 -11.45
C LEU A 162 7.68 22.22 -10.35
N PRO A 163 6.72 21.35 -10.69
CA PRO A 163 5.98 20.52 -9.73
C PRO A 163 6.76 19.28 -9.29
N PHE A 164 7.95 19.48 -8.72
CA PHE A 164 8.70 18.39 -8.11
C PHE A 164 8.00 17.86 -6.83
N PRO A 165 8.19 16.58 -6.47
CA PRO A 165 7.42 15.88 -5.44
C PRO A 165 7.83 16.22 -3.99
N SER A 166 8.03 17.49 -3.70
CA SER A 166 8.30 18.00 -2.34
C SER A 166 7.05 18.06 -1.45
N THR A 167 5.86 17.89 -2.03
CA THR A 167 4.59 17.89 -1.31
C THR A 167 3.64 16.87 -1.92
N LYS A 168 2.63 16.45 -1.16
CA LYS A 168 1.58 15.55 -1.64
C LYS A 168 0.84 16.07 -2.88
N ALA A 169 0.66 17.40 -2.99
CA ALA A 169 -0.01 18.02 -4.15
C ALA A 169 0.78 17.82 -5.45
N ASN A 170 2.11 17.70 -5.36
CA ASN A 170 3.01 17.46 -6.48
C ASN A 170 3.57 16.02 -6.46
N ALA A 171 2.93 15.10 -5.74
CA ALA A 171 3.42 13.74 -5.57
C ALA A 171 3.64 13.04 -6.92
N ILE A 172 4.61 12.13 -6.96
CA ILE A 172 4.74 11.15 -8.02
C ILE A 172 3.47 10.30 -7.97
N ARG A 173 2.68 10.34 -9.05
CA ARG A 173 1.47 9.55 -9.18
C ARG A 173 1.78 8.26 -9.94
N VAL A 174 1.36 7.14 -9.40
CA VAL A 174 1.52 5.81 -10.00
C VAL A 174 0.12 5.26 -10.26
N SER A 175 -0.14 4.94 -11.53
CA SER A 175 -1.38 4.29 -11.91
C SER A 175 -1.41 2.85 -11.40
N THR A 176 -2.60 2.32 -11.17
CA THR A 176 -2.79 0.92 -10.78
C THR A 176 -3.95 0.33 -11.55
N HIS A 177 -3.95 -1.00 -11.67
CA HIS A 177 -4.98 -1.72 -12.40
C HIS A 177 -5.10 -3.16 -11.91
N LYS A 178 -6.13 -3.85 -12.37
CA LYS A 178 -6.32 -5.27 -12.15
C LYS A 178 -5.14 -6.07 -12.71
N PRO A 179 -4.60 -7.05 -11.96
CA PRO A 179 -3.53 -7.91 -12.44
C PRO A 179 -3.84 -8.53 -13.80
N GLY A 180 -2.89 -8.39 -14.74
CA GLY A 180 -2.99 -8.87 -16.11
C GLY A 180 -3.91 -8.08 -17.04
N SER A 181 -4.56 -7.01 -16.56
CA SER A 181 -5.55 -6.22 -17.32
C SER A 181 -5.25 -4.71 -17.20
N PRO A 182 -4.29 -4.17 -17.97
CA PRO A 182 -3.82 -2.78 -17.83
C PRO A 182 -4.89 -1.71 -18.12
N ASP A 183 -5.91 -2.04 -18.91
CA ASP A 183 -7.03 -1.14 -19.23
C ASP A 183 -8.19 -1.22 -18.22
N GLU A 184 -8.08 -2.09 -17.19
CA GLU A 184 -9.09 -2.29 -16.16
C GLU A 184 -8.60 -1.71 -14.81
N PRO A 185 -8.94 -0.45 -14.48
CA PRO A 185 -8.49 0.18 -13.24
C PRO A 185 -9.16 -0.38 -11.99
N ILE A 186 -10.27 -1.12 -12.15
CA ILE A 186 -11.04 -1.68 -11.04
C ILE A 186 -10.50 -3.06 -10.69
N PHE A 187 -10.08 -3.24 -9.44
CA PHE A 187 -9.69 -4.54 -8.93
C PHE A 187 -10.60 -4.99 -7.77
N PRO A 188 -10.98 -6.27 -7.74
CA PRO A 188 -11.91 -6.79 -6.76
C PRO A 188 -11.21 -7.22 -5.46
N LEU A 189 -11.92 -7.02 -4.35
CA LEU A 189 -11.68 -7.64 -3.05
C LEU A 189 -12.61 -8.83 -2.89
N HIS A 190 -12.02 -10.01 -2.73
CA HIS A 190 -12.72 -11.28 -2.59
C HIS A 190 -12.56 -11.86 -1.18
N LYS A 191 -13.51 -12.69 -0.77
CA LYS A 191 -13.45 -13.47 0.46
C LYS A 191 -12.35 -14.52 0.38
N GLY A 192 -11.68 -14.74 1.52
CA GLY A 192 -10.63 -15.74 1.68
C GLY A 192 -9.24 -15.16 1.51
N GLU A 193 -8.23 -15.98 1.81
CA GLU A 193 -6.84 -15.70 1.44
C GLU A 193 -6.65 -15.85 -0.07
N THR A 194 -5.60 -15.22 -0.60
CA THR A 194 -5.15 -15.50 -1.96
C THR A 194 -4.83 -16.99 -2.14
N ASN A 195 -5.11 -17.52 -3.34
CA ASN A 195 -4.74 -18.87 -3.76
C ASN A 195 -3.65 -18.87 -4.83
N GLU A 196 -3.08 -17.70 -5.15
CA GLU A 196 -2.06 -17.55 -6.19
C GLU A 196 -0.70 -18.10 -5.76
N PHE A 197 -0.44 -18.15 -4.46
CA PHE A 197 0.77 -18.68 -3.85
C PHE A 197 0.49 -19.11 -2.41
N GLU A 198 1.42 -19.84 -1.82
CA GLU A 198 1.34 -20.24 -0.42
C GLU A 198 1.62 -19.05 0.51
N VAL A 199 0.70 -18.79 1.44
CA VAL A 199 0.85 -17.77 2.47
C VAL A 199 1.58 -18.38 3.68
N PRO A 200 2.70 -17.79 4.16
CA PRO A 200 3.44 -18.32 5.29
C PRO A 200 2.66 -18.18 6.59
N ASP A 201 2.86 -19.10 7.54
CA ASP A 201 2.11 -19.15 8.80
C ASP A 201 2.19 -17.85 9.60
N PHE A 202 3.33 -17.15 9.58
CA PHE A 202 3.50 -15.89 10.31
C PHE A 202 2.66 -14.73 9.78
N ALA A 203 2.15 -14.83 8.55
CA ALA A 203 1.29 -13.82 7.90
C ALA A 203 -0.19 -14.23 7.91
N ARG A 204 -0.53 -15.32 8.62
CA ARG A 204 -1.91 -15.79 8.79
C ARG A 204 -2.43 -15.43 10.17
N HIS A 205 -3.69 -15.02 10.22
CA HIS A 205 -4.36 -14.61 11.45
C HIS A 205 -5.69 -15.36 11.61
N PRO A 206 -5.65 -16.69 11.89
CA PRO A 206 -6.86 -17.51 12.05
C PRO A 206 -7.80 -17.02 13.17
N GLU A 207 -7.31 -16.18 14.07
CA GLU A 207 -8.09 -15.50 15.11
C GLU A 207 -8.94 -14.33 14.59
N ALA A 208 -8.74 -13.89 13.34
CA ALA A 208 -9.52 -12.81 12.76
C ALA A 208 -10.99 -13.22 12.55
N TRP A 209 -11.87 -12.22 12.46
CA TRP A 209 -13.28 -12.48 12.18
C TRP A 209 -13.48 -13.06 10.78
N SER A 210 -12.83 -12.45 9.80
CA SER A 210 -12.85 -12.85 8.40
C SER A 210 -11.59 -12.36 7.69
N VAL A 211 -11.30 -12.93 6.53
CA VAL A 211 -10.22 -12.49 5.65
C VAL A 211 -10.78 -12.22 4.26
N GLY A 212 -10.26 -11.17 3.64
CA GLY A 212 -10.41 -10.95 2.21
C GLY A 212 -9.05 -10.77 1.55
N HIS A 213 -8.99 -10.93 0.23
CA HIS A 213 -7.79 -10.70 -0.55
C HIS A 213 -8.07 -9.87 -1.79
N LEU A 214 -7.06 -9.12 -2.20
CA LEU A 214 -7.04 -8.39 -3.46
C LEU A 214 -5.62 -8.39 -4.02
N GLY A 215 -5.52 -8.30 -5.34
CA GLY A 215 -4.27 -8.07 -6.06
C GLY A 215 -4.36 -6.76 -6.83
N VAL A 216 -3.34 -5.92 -6.73
CA VAL A 216 -3.23 -4.69 -7.50
C VAL A 216 -1.90 -4.66 -8.26
N GLN A 217 -1.96 -4.43 -9.56
CA GLN A 217 -0.77 -4.33 -10.39
C GLN A 217 -0.34 -2.88 -10.56
N ILE A 218 0.96 -2.64 -10.40
CA ILE A 218 1.57 -1.31 -10.49
C ILE A 218 1.73 -0.94 -11.97
N GLY A 219 1.06 0.13 -12.38
CA GLY A 219 1.14 0.72 -13.71
C GLY A 219 2.27 1.74 -13.85
N PRO A 220 2.34 2.48 -14.97
CA PRO A 220 3.36 3.50 -15.17
C PRO A 220 3.19 4.70 -14.22
N ILE A 221 4.30 5.43 -14.04
CA ILE A 221 4.28 6.78 -13.46
C ILE A 221 3.49 7.69 -14.39
N VAL A 222 2.50 8.39 -13.83
CA VAL A 222 1.72 9.40 -14.56
C VAL A 222 2.63 10.60 -14.82
N LYS A 223 2.77 10.96 -16.10
CA LYS A 223 3.61 12.08 -16.53
C LYS A 223 3.00 13.41 -16.11
N THR A 224 3.86 14.31 -15.64
CA THR A 224 3.53 15.69 -15.27
C THR A 224 3.44 16.62 -16.48
N GLY A 225 4.01 16.22 -17.62
CA GLY A 225 4.15 17.06 -18.81
C GLY A 225 5.41 17.92 -18.79
N HIS A 226 6.23 17.85 -17.74
CA HIS A 226 7.52 18.54 -17.63
C HIS A 226 8.66 17.51 -17.67
N PRO A 227 9.44 17.42 -18.77
CA PRO A 227 10.44 16.37 -18.94
C PRO A 227 11.43 16.23 -17.79
N VAL A 228 11.93 17.35 -17.26
CA VAL A 228 12.88 17.35 -16.13
C VAL A 228 12.26 16.78 -14.85
N VAL A 229 10.97 17.06 -14.60
CA VAL A 229 10.25 16.52 -13.44
C VAL A 229 9.95 15.03 -13.65
N ASP A 230 9.58 14.64 -14.88
CA ASP A 230 9.29 13.25 -15.20
C ASP A 230 10.53 12.36 -15.09
N ASP A 231 11.71 12.87 -15.50
CA ASP A 231 13.00 12.18 -15.32
C ASP A 231 13.40 12.09 -13.85
N PHE A 232 13.15 13.15 -13.08
CA PHE A 232 13.38 13.13 -11.63
C PHE A 232 12.46 12.12 -10.94
N ASN A 233 11.17 12.09 -11.29
CA ASN A 233 10.20 11.16 -10.72
C ASN A 233 10.60 9.70 -11.01
N ALA A 234 11.08 9.41 -12.23
CA ALA A 234 11.60 8.09 -12.57
C ALA A 234 12.86 7.72 -11.75
N LEU A 235 13.76 8.67 -11.53
CA LEU A 235 14.93 8.48 -10.67
C LEU A 235 14.51 8.14 -9.22
N ILE A 236 13.64 8.94 -8.63
CA ILE A 236 13.17 8.73 -7.25
C ILE A 236 12.44 7.39 -7.12
N MET A 237 11.62 7.01 -8.10
CA MET A 237 10.98 5.69 -8.13
C MET A 237 12.01 4.54 -8.17
N GLY A 238 13.08 4.69 -8.94
CA GLY A 238 14.16 3.69 -8.98
C GLY A 238 14.90 3.56 -7.64
N ILE A 239 15.10 4.67 -6.93
CA ILE A 239 15.69 4.67 -5.59
C ILE A 239 14.74 3.99 -4.59
N PHE A 240 13.46 4.37 -4.60
CA PHE A 240 12.42 3.76 -3.78
C PHE A 240 12.36 2.24 -3.97
N ASN A 241 12.35 1.76 -5.22
CA ASN A 241 12.31 0.34 -5.53
C ASN A 241 13.58 -0.39 -5.10
N SER A 242 14.75 0.25 -5.15
CA SER A 242 15.98 -0.34 -4.60
C SER A 242 15.89 -0.55 -3.09
N ALA A 243 15.24 0.36 -2.37
CA ALA A 243 15.07 0.31 -0.92
C ALA A 243 13.94 -0.64 -0.47
N SER A 244 12.87 -0.77 -1.26
CA SER A 244 11.68 -1.56 -0.92
C SER A 244 11.64 -2.95 -1.55
N GLY A 245 12.71 -3.35 -2.25
CA GLY A 245 12.72 -4.62 -2.98
C GLY A 245 11.68 -4.61 -4.09
N ASN A 246 11.72 -3.61 -4.96
CA ASN A 246 10.91 -3.48 -6.17
C ASN A 246 9.38 -3.45 -5.94
N MET A 247 8.91 -3.09 -4.75
CA MET A 247 7.48 -3.05 -4.42
C MET A 247 6.64 -2.24 -5.43
N LEU A 248 7.12 -1.06 -5.83
CA LEU A 248 6.44 -0.18 -6.79
C LEU A 248 7.03 -0.29 -8.20
N GLN A 249 7.70 -1.40 -8.52
CA GLN A 249 8.21 -1.64 -9.86
C GLN A 249 7.03 -1.82 -10.83
N PHE A 250 7.13 -1.23 -12.01
CA PHE A 250 6.14 -1.41 -13.08
C PHE A 250 5.88 -2.89 -13.35
N GLY A 251 4.60 -3.26 -13.33
CA GLY A 251 4.10 -4.61 -13.54
C GLY A 251 4.10 -5.49 -12.30
N ASN A 252 4.68 -5.07 -11.17
CA ASN A 252 4.65 -5.86 -9.94
C ASN A 252 3.21 -5.95 -9.43
N VAL A 253 2.87 -7.05 -8.76
CA VAL A 253 1.55 -7.25 -8.15
C VAL A 253 1.70 -7.20 -6.64
N LEU A 254 1.07 -6.21 -6.02
CA LEU A 254 0.90 -6.17 -4.58
C LEU A 254 -0.32 -7.00 -4.23
N THR A 255 -0.11 -8.12 -3.53
CA THR A 255 -1.18 -9.01 -3.08
C THR A 255 -1.39 -8.85 -1.59
N TRP A 256 -2.65 -8.61 -1.21
CA TRP A 256 -3.02 -8.26 0.14
C TRP A 256 -3.94 -9.33 0.69
N ASN A 257 -3.64 -9.83 1.89
CA ASN A 257 -4.61 -10.52 2.72
C ASN A 257 -4.98 -9.57 3.86
N VAL A 258 -6.23 -9.11 3.87
CA VAL A 258 -6.75 -8.18 4.87
C VAL A 258 -7.59 -8.93 5.88
N TRP A 259 -7.11 -8.93 7.13
CA TRP A 259 -7.72 -9.67 8.23
C TRP A 259 -8.55 -8.73 9.10
N PHE A 260 -9.86 -8.94 9.08
CA PHE A 260 -10.84 -8.04 9.68
C PHE A 260 -11.13 -8.39 11.13
N THR A 261 -11.39 -7.37 11.95
CA THR A 261 -12.02 -7.52 13.26
C THR A 261 -13.49 -7.89 13.11
N ALA A 262 -14.11 -8.29 14.23
CA ALA A 262 -15.56 -8.39 14.29
C ALA A 262 -16.21 -7.02 14.00
N PRO A 263 -17.42 -7.01 13.41
CA PRO A 263 -18.17 -5.79 13.16
C PRO A 263 -18.43 -4.95 14.41
N GLU A 264 -18.15 -3.65 14.32
CA GLU A 264 -18.40 -2.63 15.34
C GLU A 264 -19.36 -1.57 14.81
N LEU A 265 -20.00 -0.80 15.70
CA LEU A 265 -20.73 0.40 15.28
C LEU A 265 -19.76 1.47 14.81
N VAL A 266 -20.18 2.25 13.81
CA VAL A 266 -19.40 3.40 13.33
C VAL A 266 -19.64 4.60 14.22
N ASP A 267 -18.54 5.18 14.70
CA ASP A 267 -18.48 6.58 15.10
C ASP A 267 -17.96 7.37 13.90
N THR A 268 -18.85 8.16 13.26
CA THR A 268 -18.50 8.88 12.03
C THR A 268 -17.44 9.96 12.25
N GLU A 269 -17.35 10.53 13.46
CA GLU A 269 -16.34 11.54 13.78
C GLU A 269 -14.97 10.88 13.99
N GLU A 270 -14.95 9.73 14.67
CA GLU A 270 -13.75 8.91 14.79
C GLU A 270 -13.29 8.42 13.41
N TRP A 271 -14.20 7.96 12.54
CA TRP A 271 -13.89 7.55 11.17
C TRP A 271 -13.25 8.69 10.36
N ARG A 272 -13.85 9.90 10.38
CA ARG A 272 -13.30 11.08 9.71
C ARG A 272 -11.92 11.43 10.26
N THR A 273 -11.79 11.46 11.58
CA THR A 273 -10.54 11.81 12.25
C THR A 273 -9.47 10.79 11.95
N HIS A 274 -9.82 9.51 11.87
CA HIS A 274 -8.92 8.42 11.51
C HIS A 274 -8.42 8.56 10.06
N ALA A 275 -9.34 8.68 9.10
CA ALA A 275 -9.00 8.87 7.69
C ALA A 275 -8.12 10.12 7.49
N GLU A 276 -8.48 11.23 8.15
CA GLU A 276 -7.76 12.48 8.06
C GLU A 276 -6.41 12.43 8.78
N ARG A 277 -6.33 11.71 9.91
CA ARG A 277 -5.08 11.44 10.61
C ARG A 277 -4.15 10.76 9.65
N TRP A 278 -4.47 9.60 9.09
CA TRP A 278 -3.58 8.92 8.14
C TRP A 278 -3.21 9.82 6.96
N ARG A 279 -4.20 10.50 6.36
CA ARG A 279 -3.99 11.44 5.25
C ARG A 279 -2.99 12.57 5.56
N LYS A 280 -2.88 13.00 6.82
CA LYS A 280 -2.00 14.09 7.29
C LYS A 280 -0.77 13.62 8.07
N SER A 281 -0.83 12.46 8.71
CA SER A 281 0.13 11.94 9.68
C SER A 281 1.19 11.04 9.06
N LEU A 282 1.15 10.83 7.75
CA LEU A 282 2.30 10.36 6.98
C LEU A 282 3.39 11.42 6.99
N ASN A 283 4.01 11.56 8.16
CA ASN A 283 5.39 11.89 8.30
C ASN A 283 5.95 10.62 8.91
N SER A 284 6.48 9.73 8.08
CA SER A 284 7.40 8.61 8.40
C SER A 284 8.30 8.81 9.64
N ASP A 285 8.55 10.05 10.02
CA ASP A 285 9.41 10.50 11.11
C ASP A 285 8.76 10.38 12.49
N PHE A 286 7.44 10.28 12.57
CA PHE A 286 6.68 10.16 13.83
C PHE A 286 6.12 8.75 14.06
N GLY A 287 6.47 7.79 13.20
CA GLY A 287 5.93 6.44 13.24
C GLY A 287 4.46 6.37 12.78
N SER A 288 3.93 5.16 12.72
CA SER A 288 2.51 4.93 12.43
C SER A 288 1.68 5.19 13.69
N PRO A 289 0.57 5.96 13.62
CA PRO A 289 -0.27 6.31 14.78
C PRO A 289 -0.69 5.13 15.66
N GLU A 290 -0.89 3.95 15.06
CA GLU A 290 -1.37 2.73 15.71
C GLU A 290 -0.24 1.69 15.97
N GLY A 291 1.02 2.10 15.86
CA GLY A 291 2.21 1.25 16.09
C GLY A 291 2.89 0.79 14.80
N PRO A 292 4.17 0.35 14.88
CA PRO A 292 4.91 -0.08 13.70
C PRO A 292 4.28 -1.34 13.09
N GLY A 293 4.30 -1.43 11.77
CA GLY A 293 4.14 -2.70 11.08
C GLY A 293 5.31 -3.66 11.37
N THR A 294 5.39 -4.76 10.64
CA THR A 294 6.53 -5.67 10.73
C THR A 294 7.63 -5.27 9.74
N ASP A 295 8.85 -5.75 9.98
CA ASP A 295 9.88 -5.78 8.94
C ASP A 295 9.43 -6.70 7.81
N ALA A 296 9.76 -6.35 6.56
CA ALA A 296 9.52 -7.23 5.42
C ALA A 296 10.38 -8.51 5.55
N ARG A 297 9.79 -9.68 5.26
CA ARG A 297 10.47 -10.99 5.38
C ARG A 297 10.12 -11.89 4.21
N TYR A 298 11.06 -12.75 3.83
CA TYR A 298 10.79 -13.84 2.89
C TYR A 298 9.98 -14.96 3.55
N PHE A 299 9.51 -15.92 2.75
CA PHE A 299 8.69 -17.04 3.21
C PHE A 299 9.30 -17.84 4.37
N ASP A 300 10.64 -17.98 4.40
CA ASP A 300 11.39 -18.67 5.45
C ASP A 300 11.59 -17.83 6.73
N GLY A 301 11.05 -16.62 6.78
CA GLY A 301 11.20 -15.68 7.89
C GLY A 301 12.47 -14.84 7.83
N THR A 302 13.35 -15.03 6.84
CA THR A 302 14.54 -14.19 6.65
C THR A 302 14.11 -12.75 6.38
N VAL A 303 14.60 -11.81 7.20
CA VAL A 303 14.33 -10.37 7.04
C VAL A 303 14.93 -9.89 5.73
N PHE A 304 14.11 -9.21 4.92
CA PHE A 304 14.56 -8.52 3.72
C PHE A 304 15.47 -7.36 4.09
N LYS A 305 16.63 -7.27 3.45
CA LYS A 305 17.49 -6.09 3.53
C LYS A 305 17.54 -5.39 2.19
N PRO A 306 17.45 -4.05 2.18
CA PRO A 306 17.73 -3.26 0.99
C PRO A 306 19.03 -3.71 0.32
N GLY A 307 18.98 -3.97 -0.99
CA GLY A 307 20.15 -4.41 -1.77
C GLY A 307 20.44 -5.92 -1.77
N ASP A 308 19.71 -6.75 -1.01
CA ASP A 308 19.91 -8.22 -0.98
C ASP A 308 19.81 -8.86 -2.38
N ASP A 309 18.96 -8.32 -3.25
CA ASP A 309 18.77 -8.82 -4.62
C ASP A 309 19.95 -8.45 -5.56
N LYS A 310 20.79 -7.47 -5.19
CA LYS A 310 22.00 -7.12 -5.94
C LYS A 310 23.19 -7.99 -5.53
N ALA A 311 23.31 -8.33 -4.25
CA ALA A 311 24.38 -9.21 -3.75
C ALA A 311 24.38 -10.59 -4.42
N ARG A 312 23.22 -11.08 -4.88
CA ARG A 312 23.09 -12.36 -5.61
C ARG A 312 23.36 -12.30 -7.11
N LYS A 313 23.33 -11.12 -7.75
CA LYS A 313 23.68 -10.97 -9.19
C LYS A 313 25.18 -10.96 -9.46
N THR A 314 26.01 -10.73 -8.44
CA THR A 314 27.47 -10.86 -8.52
C THR A 314 27.87 -12.27 -8.08
N GLY A 315 27.64 -13.26 -8.94
CA GLY A 315 28.02 -14.67 -8.71
C GLY A 315 29.53 -14.93 -8.68
N GLU A 316 30.34 -14.04 -8.11
CA GLU A 316 31.81 -14.08 -8.15
C GLU A 316 32.49 -13.87 -6.78
N ARG A 317 31.80 -14.09 -5.66
CA ARG A 317 32.42 -13.87 -4.34
C ARG A 317 32.49 -15.13 -3.50
N GLY A 318 33.73 -15.43 -3.09
CA GLY A 318 34.08 -16.57 -2.25
C GLY A 318 33.61 -16.38 -0.82
N ILE A 319 33.59 -17.47 -0.06
CA ILE A 319 33.07 -17.57 1.31
C ILE A 319 33.85 -16.69 2.33
N ASP A 320 34.95 -16.06 1.91
CA ASP A 320 35.86 -15.28 2.75
C ASP A 320 35.76 -13.74 2.59
N ASP A 321 34.83 -13.22 1.79
CA ASP A 321 34.68 -11.77 1.64
C ASP A 321 34.02 -11.14 2.89
N ALA A 322 34.64 -10.05 3.38
CA ALA A 322 34.14 -9.29 4.53
C ALA A 322 32.67 -8.86 4.34
N PRO A 323 31.85 -8.82 5.41
CA PRO A 323 30.45 -8.41 5.30
C PRO A 323 30.38 -6.99 4.71
N ILE A 324 29.77 -6.90 3.54
CA ILE A 324 29.51 -5.63 2.85
C ILE A 324 28.48 -4.87 3.66
N ASP A 325 28.76 -3.63 4.02
CA ASP A 325 27.73 -2.70 4.48
C ASP A 325 26.89 -2.26 3.27
N THR A 326 25.88 -3.06 2.95
CA THR A 326 24.97 -2.84 1.83
C THR A 326 24.29 -1.47 1.90
N THR A 327 24.15 -0.90 3.10
CA THR A 327 23.60 0.45 3.32
C THR A 327 24.53 1.53 2.76
N ALA A 328 25.84 1.41 2.99
CA ALA A 328 26.82 2.39 2.51
C ALA A 328 26.96 2.36 0.98
N GLU A 329 26.92 1.17 0.37
CA GLU A 329 26.92 1.02 -1.09
C GLU A 329 25.65 1.60 -1.73
N LEU A 330 24.48 1.29 -1.16
CA LEU A 330 23.21 1.88 -1.62
C LEU A 330 23.22 3.40 -1.51
N LYS A 331 23.68 3.94 -0.37
CA LYS A 331 23.78 5.38 -0.17
C LYS A 331 24.67 6.04 -1.22
N LYS A 332 25.81 5.44 -1.53
CA LYS A 332 26.71 5.96 -2.58
C LYS A 332 26.05 5.95 -3.95
N GLU A 333 25.42 4.84 -4.33
CA GLU A 333 24.73 4.72 -5.61
C GLU A 333 23.57 5.72 -5.76
N GLU A 334 22.80 5.93 -4.70
CA GLU A 334 21.73 6.93 -4.69
C GLU A 334 22.30 8.34 -4.90
N VAL A 335 23.39 8.70 -4.19
CA VAL A 335 24.10 9.99 -4.35
C VAL A 335 24.60 10.16 -5.78
N ASP A 336 25.32 9.17 -6.33
CA ASP A 336 25.89 9.23 -7.67
C ASP A 336 24.80 9.47 -8.74
N LYS A 337 23.64 8.81 -8.62
CA LYS A 337 22.51 9.01 -9.53
C LYS A 337 21.89 10.41 -9.43
N ILE A 338 21.83 10.96 -8.21
CA ILE A 338 21.30 12.30 -7.96
C ILE A 338 22.25 13.37 -8.50
N GLU A 339 23.55 13.21 -8.28
CA GLU A 339 24.57 14.11 -8.81
C GLU A 339 24.58 14.11 -10.34
N ALA A 340 24.56 12.93 -10.97
CA ALA A 340 24.45 12.80 -12.42
C ALA A 340 23.17 13.44 -12.99
N PHE A 341 22.04 13.34 -12.26
CA PHE A 341 20.81 14.06 -12.63
C PHE A 341 20.99 15.58 -12.54
N LEU A 342 21.65 16.07 -11.50
CA LEU A 342 21.89 17.50 -11.31
C LEU A 342 22.84 18.08 -12.36
N GLU A 343 23.83 17.31 -12.81
CA GLU A 343 24.78 17.74 -13.84
C GLU A 343 24.16 17.85 -15.24
N ARG A 344 23.20 16.97 -15.57
CA ARG A 344 22.56 16.94 -16.90
C ARG A 344 21.32 17.83 -17.05
N SER A 345 20.71 18.20 -15.94
CA SER A 345 19.42 18.92 -15.90
C SER A 345 19.59 20.43 -15.67
N LEU A 346 20.85 20.87 -15.57
CA LEU A 346 21.34 22.24 -15.57
C LEU A 346 22.14 22.48 -16.86
#